data_AF-A0A1T3C7W8-F1
#
_entry.id   AF-A0A1T3C7W8-F1
#
_cell.length_a   1.000
_cell.length_b   1.000
_cell.length_c   1.000
_cell.angle_alpha   90.00
_cell.angle_beta   90.00
_cell.angle_gamma   90.00
#
_symmetry.space_group_name_H-M   'P 1'
#
loop_
_entity.id
_entity.type
_entity.pdbx_description
1 polymer ?
#
loop_
_entity_poly.entity_id
_entity_poly.type
_entity_poly.pdbx_seq_one_letter_code
_entity_poly.pdbx_strand_id
1 'polypeptide(L)'
;MVAHRLGLAAVRSATKPNVFFRQNIPRMVLASAMSTSQARPIQTQKLSQEEGQQVLVNQRLNRPVSPNLGIYKMEQTWFGASAWTRITGCVLSGAAYVYFTAYLASPLLGLHVESAALASGFAALPFVVKGAIKFALAFPFTFHFINGIKHLVYDLGIGFAKSQIKRGEAALWISSFIGGGYLAFGL
;
A
#
# COMPACT_ATOMS: atom_id res chain seq x y z
N MET A 1 -79.58 27.03 19.53
CA MET A 1 -78.17 26.92 19.07
C MET A 1 -77.73 28.35 18.77
N VAL A 2 -76.70 29.00 19.31
CA VAL A 2 -75.44 28.63 19.94
C VAL A 2 -75.02 29.84 20.81
N ALA A 3 -75.08 29.75 22.14
CA ALA A 3 -74.52 30.82 23.02
C ALA A 3 -73.74 30.25 24.24
N HIS A 4 -73.73 28.94 24.43
CA HIS A 4 -73.14 28.32 25.62
C HIS A 4 -71.72 27.76 25.43
N ARG A 5 -71.07 27.97 24.28
CA ARG A 5 -69.74 27.38 23.99
C ARG A 5 -68.58 28.38 23.91
N LEU A 6 -68.83 29.69 24.01
CA LEU A 6 -67.76 30.71 23.92
C LEU A 6 -67.15 31.08 25.29
N GLY A 7 -67.91 31.01 26.39
CA GLY A 7 -67.42 31.42 27.72
C GLY A 7 -66.41 30.46 28.36
N LEU A 8 -66.52 29.15 28.11
CA LEU A 8 -65.65 28.13 28.73
C LEU A 8 -64.26 28.01 28.07
N ALA A 9 -64.09 28.52 26.85
CA ALA A 9 -62.80 28.53 26.15
C ALA A 9 -61.89 29.68 26.63
N ALA A 10 -62.46 30.84 26.97
CA ALA A 10 -61.69 32.01 27.40
C ALA A 10 -61.09 31.86 28.82
N VAL A 11 -61.80 31.19 29.73
CA VAL A 11 -61.33 31.00 31.13
C VAL A 11 -60.17 29.98 31.22
N ARG A 12 -60.04 29.05 30.27
CA ARG A 12 -58.96 28.05 30.25
C ARG A 12 -57.62 28.56 29.69
N SER A 13 -57.59 29.76 29.10
CA SER A 13 -56.36 30.34 28.55
C SER A 13 -55.60 31.24 29.54
N ALA A 14 -56.24 31.66 30.64
CA ALA A 14 -55.67 32.63 31.57
C ALA A 14 -54.89 32.00 32.76
N THR A 15 -54.92 30.67 32.92
CA THR A 15 -54.35 29.98 34.09
C THR A 15 -53.33 28.89 33.74
N LYS A 16 -52.73 28.92 32.55
CA LYS A 16 -51.60 28.03 32.26
C LYS A 16 -50.33 28.65 32.83
N PRO A 17 -49.75 28.10 33.92
CA PRO A 17 -48.42 28.53 34.34
C PRO A 17 -47.47 28.24 33.19
N ASN A 18 -46.70 29.25 32.78
CA ASN A 18 -45.78 29.15 31.67
C ASN A 18 -44.67 28.14 32.04
N VAL A 19 -44.87 26.86 31.69
CA VAL A 19 -43.99 25.73 32.09
C VAL A 19 -42.56 25.92 31.58
N PHE A 20 -42.40 26.68 30.50
CA PHE A 20 -41.11 27.08 29.94
C PHE A 20 -40.26 27.91 30.91
N PHE A 21 -40.87 28.70 31.79
CA PHE A 21 -40.13 29.61 32.67
C PHE A 21 -39.59 28.92 33.93
N ARG A 22 -40.20 27.82 34.40
CA ARG A 22 -39.74 27.10 35.62
C ARG A 22 -38.76 25.97 35.35
N GLN A 23 -38.75 25.38 34.16
CA GLN A 23 -37.88 24.23 33.86
C GLN A 23 -36.48 24.65 33.38
N ASN A 24 -36.30 25.88 32.89
CA ASN A 24 -35.02 26.33 32.34
C ASN A 24 -34.17 27.16 33.32
N ILE A 25 -34.75 27.72 34.39
CA ILE A 25 -33.99 28.45 35.42
C ILE A 25 -32.95 27.55 36.12
N PRO A 26 -33.28 26.31 36.53
CA PRO A 26 -32.29 25.45 37.18
C PRO A 26 -31.10 25.14 36.26
N ARG A 27 -31.36 24.92 34.97
CA ARG A 27 -30.31 24.64 33.96
C ARG A 27 -29.45 25.84 33.63
N MET A 28 -30.03 27.05 33.53
CA MET A 28 -29.24 28.26 33.28
C MET A 28 -28.39 28.67 34.47
N VAL A 29 -28.91 28.53 35.69
CA VAL A 29 -28.13 28.77 36.92
C VAL A 29 -26.99 27.76 37.04
N LEU A 30 -27.25 26.47 36.78
CA LEU A 30 -26.22 25.44 36.76
C LEU A 30 -25.16 25.69 35.67
N ALA A 31 -25.56 26.11 34.48
CA ALA A 31 -24.65 26.45 33.38
C ALA A 31 -23.81 27.70 33.67
N SER A 32 -24.38 28.70 34.37
CA SER A 32 -23.63 29.90 34.81
C SER A 32 -22.64 29.63 35.94
N ALA A 33 -22.83 28.54 36.69
CA ALA A 33 -21.91 28.09 37.74
C ALA A 33 -20.78 27.17 37.20
N MET A 34 -20.86 26.75 35.94
CA MET A 34 -19.79 26.00 35.29
C MET A 34 -18.71 26.97 34.84
N SER A 35 -17.53 26.92 35.48
CA SER A 35 -16.34 27.66 35.09
C SER A 35 -16.03 27.39 33.62
N THR A 36 -16.26 28.38 32.75
CA THR A 36 -15.94 28.33 31.31
C THR A 36 -14.44 28.42 31.06
N SER A 37 -13.69 28.88 32.05
CA SER A 37 -12.24 28.88 32.08
C SER A 37 -11.75 27.51 32.56
N GLN A 38 -11.45 26.62 31.61
CA GLN A 38 -10.48 25.56 31.88
C GLN A 38 -9.13 26.22 32.14
N ALA A 39 -8.79 26.42 33.43
CA ALA A 39 -7.44 26.76 33.81
C ALA A 39 -6.54 25.57 33.46
N ARG A 40 -5.86 25.64 32.32
CA ARG A 40 -4.76 24.74 31.99
C ARG A 40 -3.51 25.33 32.64
N PRO A 41 -2.99 24.77 33.74
CA PRO A 41 -1.70 25.20 34.28
C PRO A 41 -0.62 24.73 33.30
N ILE A 42 -0.35 25.52 32.26
CA ILE A 42 0.77 25.28 31.37
C ILE A 42 2.01 25.81 32.08
N GLN A 43 2.73 24.92 32.79
CA GLN A 43 4.07 25.23 33.28
C GLN A 43 5.06 25.09 32.13
N THR A 44 5.73 26.19 31.80
CA THR A 44 6.86 26.17 30.85
C THR A 44 8.16 25.95 31.62
N GLN A 45 8.97 24.99 31.19
CA GLN A 45 10.33 24.81 31.67
C GLN A 45 11.31 25.45 30.68
N LYS A 46 12.36 26.12 31.19
CA LYS A 46 13.48 26.52 30.33
C LYS A 46 14.31 25.27 30.07
N LEU A 47 14.50 24.95 28.79
CA LEU A 47 15.31 23.82 28.35
C LEU A 47 16.51 24.36 27.57
N SER A 48 17.65 23.68 27.69
CA SER A 48 18.75 23.86 26.74
C SER A 48 18.33 23.35 25.35
N GLN A 49 19.08 23.73 24.32
CA GLN A 49 18.77 23.32 22.96
C GLN A 49 18.91 21.79 22.78
N GLU A 50 19.86 21.18 23.47
CA GLU A 50 20.10 19.74 23.50
C GLU A 50 18.93 19.00 24.17
N GLU A 51 18.48 19.49 25.33
CA GLU A 51 17.34 18.91 26.06
C GLU A 51 16.05 19.00 25.24
N GLY A 52 15.80 20.14 24.60
CA GLY A 52 14.67 20.31 23.68
C GLY A 52 14.73 19.30 22.52
N GLN A 53 15.92 19.07 21.96
CA GLN A 53 16.09 18.09 20.89
C GLN A 53 15.83 16.65 21.36
N GLN A 54 16.28 16.29 22.57
CA GLN A 54 16.02 14.97 23.15
C GLN A 54 14.52 14.73 23.35
N VAL A 55 13.77 15.73 23.82
CA VAL A 55 12.30 15.65 23.94
C VAL A 55 11.67 15.38 22.58
N LEU A 56 12.10 16.09 21.52
CA LEU A 56 11.56 15.88 20.17
C LEU A 56 11.90 14.49 19.62
N VAL A 57 13.11 13.97 19.88
CA VAL A 57 13.50 12.60 19.50
C VAL A 57 12.62 11.58 20.21
N ASN A 58 12.47 11.70 21.54
CA ASN A 58 11.61 10.81 22.34
C ASN A 58 10.14 10.86 21.87
N GLN A 59 9.65 12.04 21.51
CA GLN A 59 8.32 12.19 20.91
C GLN A 59 8.21 11.50 19.54
N ARG A 60 9.25 11.56 18.69
CA ARG A 60 9.24 10.92 17.35
C ARG A 60 9.19 9.39 17.44
N LEU A 61 9.82 8.80 18.46
CA LEU A 61 9.78 7.35 18.70
C LEU A 61 8.36 6.84 19.01
N ASN A 62 7.53 7.67 19.64
CA ASN A 62 6.15 7.34 19.99
C ASN A 62 5.13 7.64 18.89
N ARG A 63 5.56 8.25 17.77
CA ARG A 63 4.65 8.55 16.65
C ARG A 63 4.44 7.27 15.83
N PRO A 64 3.20 6.80 15.64
CA PRO A 64 2.97 5.66 14.77
C PRO A 64 3.31 6.02 13.32
N VAL A 65 3.84 5.04 12.59
CA VAL A 65 3.99 5.13 11.14
C VAL A 65 2.62 4.95 10.50
N SER A 66 2.21 5.86 9.61
CA SER A 66 0.93 5.70 8.91
C SER A 66 0.94 4.43 8.05
N PRO A 67 -0.20 3.72 7.91
CA PRO A 67 -0.27 2.56 7.04
C PRO A 67 0.17 2.93 5.61
N ASN A 68 0.89 2.02 4.96
CA ASN A 68 1.48 2.24 3.63
C ASN A 68 1.01 1.16 2.64
N LEU A 69 1.87 0.23 2.23
CA LEU A 69 1.57 -0.80 1.23
C LEU A 69 0.29 -1.59 1.54
N GLY A 70 -0.04 -1.78 2.82
CA GLY A 70 -1.26 -2.47 3.25
C GLY A 70 -2.58 -1.75 2.95
N ILE A 71 -2.55 -0.45 2.62
CA ILE A 71 -3.76 0.34 2.29
C ILE A 71 -3.72 0.95 0.88
N TYR A 72 -2.60 0.82 0.16
CA TYR A 72 -2.47 1.36 -1.19
C TYR A 72 -3.19 0.47 -2.21
N LYS A 73 -3.85 1.12 -3.18
CA LYS A 73 -4.50 0.45 -4.31
C LYS A 73 -3.47 -0.30 -5.15
N MET A 74 -3.75 -1.57 -5.46
CA MET A 74 -2.84 -2.46 -6.20
C MET A 74 -2.81 -2.13 -7.70
N GLU A 75 -3.81 -1.40 -8.21
CA GLU A 75 -3.87 -0.95 -9.62
C GLU A 75 -2.92 0.22 -9.92
N GLN A 76 -2.18 0.70 -8.92
CA GLN A 76 -1.19 1.74 -9.10
C GLN A 76 0.13 1.17 -9.64
N THR A 77 0.93 2.04 -10.25
CA THR A 77 2.18 1.69 -10.94
C THR A 77 3.24 1.02 -10.04
N TRP A 78 3.13 1.16 -8.71
CA TRP A 78 4.08 0.58 -7.77
C TRP A 78 4.05 -0.95 -7.77
N PHE A 79 2.86 -1.58 -7.81
CA PHE A 79 2.72 -3.05 -7.80
C PHE A 79 2.63 -3.66 -9.21
N GLY A 80 2.49 -2.81 -10.23
CA GLY A 80 2.63 -3.21 -11.63
C GLY A 80 4.11 -3.35 -11.99
N ALA A 81 4.52 -2.64 -13.03
CA ALA A 81 5.85 -2.83 -13.60
C ALA A 81 7.01 -2.55 -12.62
N SER A 82 6.83 -1.67 -11.63
CA SER A 82 7.91 -1.30 -10.70
C SER A 82 8.28 -2.43 -9.75
N ALA A 83 7.33 -3.03 -9.03
CA ALA A 83 7.62 -4.17 -8.16
C ALA A 83 8.11 -5.37 -8.97
N TRP A 84 7.46 -5.66 -10.09
CA TRP A 84 7.82 -6.81 -10.92
C TRP A 84 9.23 -6.71 -11.52
N THR A 85 9.72 -5.52 -11.89
CA THR A 85 11.12 -5.39 -12.35
C THR A 85 12.12 -5.78 -11.28
N ARG A 86 11.82 -5.51 -10.01
CA ARG A 86 12.67 -5.90 -8.88
C ARG A 86 12.57 -7.40 -8.65
N ILE A 87 11.35 -7.94 -8.60
CA ILE A 87 11.10 -9.37 -8.40
C ILE A 87 11.80 -10.19 -9.49
N THR A 88 11.57 -9.87 -10.77
CA THR A 88 12.20 -10.61 -11.87
C THR A 88 13.71 -10.44 -11.88
N GLY A 89 14.23 -9.25 -11.57
CA GLY A 89 15.68 -9.02 -11.44
C GLY A 89 16.30 -9.87 -10.33
N CYS A 90 15.72 -9.82 -9.13
CA CYS A 90 16.17 -10.63 -7.99
C CYS A 90 16.07 -12.14 -8.27
N VAL A 91 15.01 -12.60 -8.95
CA VAL A 91 14.85 -14.02 -9.33
C VAL A 91 15.95 -14.44 -10.30
N LEU A 92 16.21 -13.65 -11.35
CA LEU A 92 17.24 -13.97 -12.35
C LEU A 92 18.65 -13.95 -11.74
N SER A 93 18.98 -12.88 -11.00
CA SER A 93 20.28 -12.78 -10.32
C SER A 93 20.43 -13.86 -9.26
N GLY A 94 19.39 -14.12 -8.47
CA GLY A 94 19.39 -15.17 -7.45
C GLY A 94 19.60 -16.56 -8.08
N ALA A 95 18.91 -16.88 -9.17
CA ALA A 95 19.11 -18.13 -9.89
C ALA A 95 20.55 -18.25 -10.43
N ALA A 96 21.09 -17.18 -11.01
CA ALA A 96 22.47 -17.15 -11.49
C ALA A 96 23.49 -17.36 -10.36
N TYR A 97 23.36 -16.62 -9.25
CA TYR A 97 24.27 -16.77 -8.10
C TYR A 97 24.20 -18.17 -7.49
N VAL A 98 22.99 -18.69 -7.25
CA VAL A 98 22.82 -20.06 -6.74
C VAL A 98 23.48 -21.07 -7.68
N TYR A 99 23.27 -20.96 -8.99
CA TYR A 99 23.87 -21.88 -9.94
C TYR A 99 25.40 -21.78 -9.98
N PHE A 100 25.96 -20.56 -10.09
CA PHE A 100 27.42 -20.39 -10.17
C PHE A 100 28.12 -20.78 -8.88
N THR A 101 27.53 -20.49 -7.72
CA THR A 101 28.07 -20.95 -6.44
C THR A 101 27.98 -22.47 -6.30
N ALA A 102 26.85 -23.09 -6.71
CA ALA A 102 26.72 -24.54 -6.71
C ALA A 102 27.72 -25.20 -7.66
N TYR A 103 27.94 -24.62 -8.85
CA TYR A 103 28.93 -25.08 -9.81
C TYR A 103 30.35 -25.01 -9.24
N LEU A 104 30.71 -23.91 -8.59
CA LEU A 104 32.02 -23.76 -7.95
C LEU A 104 32.22 -24.76 -6.80
N ALA A 105 31.20 -24.97 -5.97
CA ALA A 105 31.27 -25.87 -4.83
C ALA A 105 31.13 -27.35 -5.20
N SER A 106 30.70 -27.66 -6.43
CA SER A 106 30.30 -29.00 -6.84
C SER A 106 31.39 -30.08 -6.65
N PRO A 107 32.68 -29.81 -6.96
CA PRO A 107 33.74 -30.81 -6.80
C PRO A 107 34.02 -31.15 -5.32
N LEU A 108 33.78 -30.20 -4.42
CA LEU A 108 34.00 -30.38 -2.97
C LEU A 108 32.88 -31.20 -2.32
N LEU A 109 31.68 -31.15 -2.89
CA LEU A 109 30.47 -31.77 -2.35
C LEU A 109 30.08 -33.06 -3.09
N GLY A 110 30.81 -33.43 -4.14
CA GLY A 110 30.45 -34.56 -5.01
C GLY A 110 29.16 -34.32 -5.81
N LEU A 111 28.80 -33.07 -6.07
CA LEU A 111 27.60 -32.71 -6.83
C LEU A 111 27.92 -32.64 -8.34
N HIS A 112 27.01 -33.17 -9.16
CA HIS A 112 27.08 -33.12 -10.62
C HIS A 112 26.12 -32.05 -11.16
N VAL A 113 26.63 -30.85 -11.41
CA VAL A 113 25.87 -29.69 -11.94
C VAL A 113 26.48 -29.16 -13.24
N GLU A 114 27.42 -29.89 -13.83
CA GLU A 114 27.96 -29.61 -15.14
C GLU A 114 26.90 -29.71 -16.23
N SER A 115 27.14 -29.02 -17.35
CA SER A 115 26.19 -28.91 -18.46
C SER A 115 25.67 -30.26 -18.96
N ALA A 116 26.50 -31.31 -18.96
CA ALA A 116 26.11 -32.65 -19.38
C ALA A 116 25.10 -33.31 -18.43
N ALA A 117 25.32 -33.22 -17.12
CA ALA A 117 24.42 -33.76 -16.10
C ALA A 117 23.10 -32.99 -16.07
N LEU A 118 23.14 -31.66 -16.20
CA LEU A 118 21.94 -30.84 -16.30
C LEU A 118 21.14 -31.15 -17.57
N ALA A 119 21.80 -31.26 -18.72
CA ALA A 119 21.13 -31.56 -19.98
C ALA A 119 20.45 -32.94 -19.94
N SER A 120 21.13 -33.97 -19.42
CA SER A 120 20.56 -35.31 -19.32
C SER A 120 19.41 -35.37 -18.31
N GLY A 121 19.59 -34.78 -17.12
CA GLY A 121 18.54 -34.69 -16.10
C GLY A 121 17.31 -33.92 -16.61
N PHE A 122 17.52 -32.77 -17.26
CA PHE A 122 16.45 -32.00 -17.87
C PHE A 122 15.76 -32.76 -19.01
N ALA A 123 16.52 -33.48 -19.84
CA ALA A 123 15.98 -34.30 -20.93
C ALA A 123 15.11 -35.46 -20.43
N ALA A 124 15.33 -35.97 -19.22
CA ALA A 124 14.50 -37.01 -18.61
C ALA A 124 13.14 -36.51 -18.09
N LEU A 125 12.95 -35.20 -17.94
CA LEU A 125 11.71 -34.64 -17.40
C LEU A 125 10.51 -34.79 -18.35
N PRO A 126 9.27 -34.91 -17.83
CA PRO A 126 8.06 -34.85 -18.62
C PRO A 126 7.95 -33.52 -19.40
N PHE A 127 7.31 -33.55 -20.57
CA PHE A 127 7.16 -32.36 -21.44
C PHE A 127 6.60 -31.14 -20.68
N VAL A 128 5.55 -31.35 -19.88
CA VAL A 128 4.92 -30.27 -19.09
C VAL A 128 5.91 -29.65 -18.10
N VAL A 129 6.72 -30.47 -17.42
CA VAL A 129 7.71 -30.00 -16.46
C VAL A 129 8.83 -29.22 -17.16
N LYS A 130 9.31 -29.71 -18.32
CA LYS A 130 10.28 -28.98 -19.15
C LYS A 130 9.75 -27.62 -19.55
N GLY A 131 8.50 -27.57 -20.03
CA GLY A 131 7.83 -26.34 -20.42
C GLY A 131 7.70 -25.35 -19.25
N ALA A 132 7.27 -25.84 -18.09
CA ALA A 132 7.13 -25.04 -16.88
C ALA A 132 8.46 -24.43 -16.42
N ILE A 133 9.54 -25.23 -16.35
CA ILE A 133 10.87 -24.74 -15.95
C ILE A 133 11.38 -23.70 -16.95
N LYS A 134 11.29 -23.99 -18.26
CA LYS A 134 11.72 -23.03 -19.29
C LYS A 134 10.94 -21.73 -19.21
N PHE A 135 9.61 -21.80 -19.07
CA PHE A 135 8.78 -20.61 -18.96
C PHE A 135 9.05 -19.83 -17.68
N ALA A 136 9.25 -20.52 -16.55
CA ALA A 136 9.59 -19.89 -15.27
C ALA A 136 10.92 -19.12 -15.30
N LEU A 137 11.85 -19.47 -16.20
CA LEU A 137 13.09 -18.71 -16.45
C LEU A 137 12.91 -17.66 -17.55
N ALA A 138 12.20 -17.99 -18.63
CA ALA A 138 12.02 -17.15 -19.79
C ALA A 138 11.11 -15.94 -19.53
N PHE A 139 10.02 -16.12 -18.79
CA PHE A 139 9.11 -15.04 -18.43
C PHE A 139 9.79 -13.92 -17.61
N PRO A 140 10.47 -14.20 -16.48
CA PRO A 140 11.13 -13.12 -15.74
C PRO A 140 12.24 -12.46 -16.58
N PHE A 141 12.97 -13.22 -17.41
CA PHE A 141 13.97 -12.66 -18.33
C PHE A 141 13.36 -11.65 -19.31
N THR A 142 12.32 -12.06 -20.04
CA THR A 142 11.67 -11.21 -21.04
C THR A 142 10.99 -10.00 -20.41
N PHE A 143 10.29 -10.19 -19.28
CA PHE A 143 9.72 -9.08 -18.54
C PHE A 143 10.77 -8.08 -18.08
N HIS A 144 11.85 -8.56 -17.44
CA HIS A 144 12.90 -7.69 -16.92
C HIS A 144 13.58 -6.92 -18.05
N PHE A 145 13.87 -7.59 -19.17
CA PHE A 145 14.50 -6.98 -20.33
C PHE A 145 13.64 -5.88 -20.96
N ILE A 146 12.38 -6.19 -21.28
CA ILE A 146 11.47 -5.24 -21.94
C ILE A 146 11.13 -4.09 -20.99
N ASN A 147 10.88 -4.38 -19.71
CA ASN A 147 10.62 -3.34 -18.73
C ASN A 147 11.87 -2.48 -18.48
N GLY A 148 13.07 -3.07 -18.54
CA GLY A 148 14.34 -2.34 -18.51
C GLY A 148 14.45 -1.31 -19.62
N ILE A 149 14.10 -1.68 -20.86
CA ILE A 149 14.03 -0.73 -21.99
C ILE A 149 13.01 0.38 -21.68
N LYS A 150 11.82 0.04 -21.17
CA LYS A 150 10.82 1.04 -20.77
C LYS A 150 11.36 2.00 -19.68
N HIS A 151 12.11 1.50 -18.71
CA HIS A 151 12.76 2.31 -17.69
C HIS A 151 13.81 3.26 -18.31
N LEU A 152 14.64 2.78 -19.23
CA LEU A 152 15.59 3.64 -19.94
C LEU A 152 14.87 4.76 -20.75
N VAL A 153 13.71 4.47 -21.34
CA VAL A 153 12.87 5.50 -21.97
C VAL A 153 12.33 6.51 -20.95
N TYR A 154 11.95 6.05 -19.76
CA TYR A 154 11.52 6.94 -18.66
C TYR A 154 12.67 7.80 -18.15
N ASP A 155 13.90 7.29 -18.13
CA ASP A 155 15.10 8.06 -17.74
C ASP A 155 15.38 9.21 -18.72
N LEU A 156 14.92 9.11 -19.97
CA LEU A 156 14.94 10.20 -20.95
C LEU A 156 13.80 11.22 -20.78
N GLY A 157 12.93 11.06 -19.78
CA GLY A 157 11.78 11.95 -19.54
C GLY A 157 10.57 11.68 -20.44
N ILE A 158 10.54 10.54 -21.15
CA ILE A 158 9.52 10.24 -22.16
C ILE A 158 8.46 9.28 -21.59
N GLY A 159 7.18 9.47 -21.96
CA GLY A 159 6.14 8.46 -21.73
C GLY A 159 5.41 8.54 -20.37
N PHE A 160 5.47 9.68 -19.68
CA PHE A 160 4.84 9.89 -18.37
C PHE A 160 3.35 10.27 -18.43
N ALA A 161 2.76 10.47 -19.60
CA ALA A 161 1.32 10.69 -19.69
C ALA A 161 0.57 9.44 -19.21
N LYS A 162 -0.50 9.62 -18.42
CA LYS A 162 -1.25 8.49 -17.81
C LYS A 162 -1.72 7.45 -18.85
N SER A 163 -2.15 7.91 -20.03
CA SER A 163 -2.58 7.03 -21.12
C SER A 163 -1.42 6.21 -21.70
N GLN A 164 -0.22 6.81 -21.82
CA GLN A 164 1.00 6.14 -22.27
C GLN A 164 1.47 5.11 -21.25
N ILE A 165 1.44 5.44 -19.95
CA ILE A 165 1.77 4.50 -18.87
C ILE A 165 0.88 3.25 -18.95
N LYS A 166 -0.45 3.44 -19.02
CA LYS A 166 -1.40 2.30 -19.11
C LYS A 166 -1.16 1.44 -20.35
N ARG A 167 -0.98 2.06 -21.52
CA ARG A 167 -0.70 1.33 -22.77
C ARG A 167 0.65 0.61 -22.71
N GLY A 168 1.66 1.26 -22.17
CA GLY A 168 3.00 0.71 -21.99
C GLY A 168 3.01 -0.49 -21.04
N GLU A 169 2.24 -0.44 -19.94
CA GLU A 169 2.07 -1.58 -19.05
C GLU A 169 1.38 -2.76 -19.74
N ALA A 170 0.28 -2.51 -20.47
CA ALA A 170 -0.38 -3.58 -21.23
C ALA A 170 0.55 -4.21 -22.27
N ALA A 171 1.27 -3.38 -23.04
CA ALA A 171 2.24 -3.85 -24.04
C ALA A 171 3.38 -4.65 -23.40
N LEU A 172 3.89 -4.19 -22.25
CA LEU A 172 4.92 -4.90 -21.49
C LEU A 172 4.45 -6.30 -21.10
N TRP A 173 3.28 -6.43 -20.46
CA TRP A 173 2.78 -7.74 -20.04
C TRP A 173 2.57 -8.69 -21.23
N ILE A 174 1.90 -8.22 -22.28
CA ILE A 174 1.61 -9.02 -23.47
C ILE A 174 2.91 -9.49 -24.13
N SER A 175 3.84 -8.57 -24.39
CA SER A 175 5.13 -8.91 -25.01
C SER A 175 5.99 -9.83 -24.14
N SER A 176 5.94 -9.71 -22.82
CA SER A 176 6.64 -10.61 -21.89
C SER A 176 6.06 -12.02 -21.91
N PHE A 177 4.73 -12.16 -21.92
CA PHE A 177 4.10 -13.48 -22.02
C PHE A 177 4.38 -14.16 -23.35
N ILE A 178 4.27 -13.41 -24.46
CA ILE A 178 4.56 -13.92 -25.80
C ILE A 178 6.05 -14.30 -25.91
N GLY A 179 6.96 -13.41 -25.51
CA GLY A 179 8.40 -13.67 -25.54
C GLY A 179 8.79 -14.83 -24.64
N GLY A 180 8.24 -14.91 -23.43
CA GLY A 180 8.47 -16.01 -22.50
C GLY A 180 7.98 -17.35 -23.06
N GLY A 181 6.80 -17.35 -23.70
CA GLY A 181 6.26 -18.52 -24.40
C GLY A 181 7.11 -18.96 -25.59
N TYR A 182 7.52 -18.01 -26.43
CA TYR A 182 8.42 -18.24 -27.57
C TYR A 182 9.73 -18.89 -27.10
N LEU A 183 10.40 -18.31 -26.10
CA LEU A 183 11.64 -18.86 -25.56
C LEU A 183 11.46 -20.23 -24.90
N ALA A 184 10.30 -20.50 -24.31
CA ALA A 184 10.04 -21.76 -23.64
C ALA A 184 9.73 -22.91 -24.61
N PHE A 185 9.01 -22.63 -25.70
CA PHE A 185 8.45 -23.66 -26.58
C PHE A 185 8.94 -23.61 -28.03
N GLY A 186 9.60 -22.52 -28.45
CA GLY A 186 10.12 -22.34 -29.81
C GLY A 186 9.04 -22.19 -30.88
N LEU A 187 7.83 -21.78 -30.49
CA LEU A 187 6.66 -21.55 -31.35
C LEU A 187 6.63 -20.13 -31.89
#